data_AF-A0A8T3LHD7-F1
#
_entry.id   AF-A0A8T3LHD7-F1
#
_cell.length_a   1.000
_cell.length_b   1.000
_cell.length_c   1.000
_cell.angle_alpha   90.00
_cell.angle_beta   90.00
_cell.angle_gamma   90.00
#
_symmetry.space_group_name_H-M   'P 1'
#
loop_
_entity.id
_entity.type
_entity.pdbx_description
1 polymer ?
#
loop_
_entity_poly.entity_id
_entity_poly.type
_entity_poly.pdbx_seq_one_letter_code
_entity_poly.pdbx_strand_id
1 'polypeptide(L)'
;RRVSGHTGFLDGVRLSRSQINNIAKEMEKLGIKVIRKADKYLPPNARAAFDYGLRNIYLRKNATLYEVYHEVIHAKQFAKIGREAYEALGRLSREEHVLNEILKSKNLFNEAEIAHAIKYVEGLREKFMMGLTN
;
A
#
# COMPACT_ATOMS: atom_id res chain seq x y z
N ARG A 1 -0.32 -26.56 19.30
CA ARG A 1 0.51 -25.32 19.41
C ARG A 1 -0.12 -24.28 18.48
N ARG A 2 -0.89 -23.29 18.98
CA ARG A 2 -1.48 -22.24 18.13
C ARG A 2 -0.35 -21.35 17.61
N VAL A 3 -0.05 -21.41 16.31
CA VAL A 3 0.94 -20.54 15.67
C VAL A 3 0.30 -19.15 15.55
N SER A 4 0.67 -18.25 16.46
CA SER A 4 0.21 -16.87 16.51
C SER A 4 0.78 -16.06 15.34
N GLY A 5 0.21 -16.22 14.14
CA GLY A 5 0.59 -15.50 12.91
C GLY A 5 -0.21 -14.23 12.63
N HIS A 6 -1.41 -14.12 13.21
CA HIS A 6 -2.39 -13.07 12.94
C HIS A 6 -2.47 -12.09 14.11
N THR A 7 -1.77 -10.95 14.00
CA THR A 7 -1.83 -9.83 14.97
C THR A 7 -1.61 -8.48 14.28
N GLY A 8 -1.77 -8.43 12.95
CA GLY A 8 -1.62 -7.24 12.12
C GLY A 8 -2.93 -6.47 11.92
N PHE A 9 -2.92 -5.45 11.06
CA PHE A 9 -4.16 -4.85 10.55
C PHE A 9 -5.06 -5.91 9.92
N LEU A 10 -6.34 -5.96 10.30
CA LEU A 10 -7.32 -6.95 9.82
C LEU A 10 -6.83 -8.40 9.92
N ASP A 11 -6.15 -8.74 11.02
CA ASP A 11 -5.54 -10.06 11.23
C ASP A 11 -4.53 -10.45 10.15
N GLY A 12 -4.02 -9.46 9.41
CA GLY A 12 -3.06 -9.62 8.34
C GLY A 12 -1.71 -10.16 8.80
N VAL A 13 -1.03 -10.82 7.87
CA VAL A 13 0.30 -11.40 8.09
C VAL A 13 1.30 -10.26 8.22
N ARG A 14 2.04 -10.23 9.35
CA ARG A 14 3.16 -9.30 9.52
C ARG A 14 4.33 -9.71 8.63
N LEU A 15 4.98 -8.73 8.02
CA LEU A 15 6.16 -9.01 7.22
C LEU A 15 7.36 -9.36 8.09
N SER A 16 8.05 -10.45 7.73
CA SER A 16 9.36 -10.78 8.27
C SER A 16 10.42 -9.78 7.80
N ARG A 17 11.55 -9.71 8.53
CA ARG A 17 12.67 -8.84 8.15
C ARG A 17 13.23 -9.18 6.75
N SER A 18 13.22 -10.47 6.38
CA SER A 18 13.69 -10.93 5.07
C SER A 18 12.78 -10.45 3.94
N GLN A 19 11.45 -10.57 4.11
CA GLN A 19 10.49 -10.06 3.12
C GLN A 19 10.63 -8.54 2.92
N ILE A 20 10.76 -7.77 4.02
CA ILE A 20 11.00 -6.32 3.93
C ILE A 20 12.28 -6.02 3.15
N ASN A 21 13.36 -6.77 3.39
CA ASN A 21 14.63 -6.55 2.68
C ASN A 21 14.52 -6.88 1.18
N ASN A 22 13.77 -7.92 0.82
CA ASN A 22 13.54 -8.26 -0.59
C ASN A 22 12.72 -7.16 -1.30
N ILE A 23 11.67 -6.67 -0.65
CA ILE A 23 10.87 -5.53 -1.15
C ILE A 23 11.76 -4.29 -1.29
N ALA A 24 12.60 -4.00 -0.29
CA ALA A 24 13.51 -2.85 -0.34
C ALA A 24 14.47 -2.92 -1.53
N LYS A 25 15.07 -4.09 -1.80
CA LYS A 25 15.93 -4.30 -2.96
C LYS A 25 15.19 -4.15 -4.29
N GLU A 26 13.94 -4.62 -4.36
CA GLU A 26 13.12 -4.47 -5.57
C GLU A 26 12.79 -2.99 -5.83
N MET A 27 12.39 -2.26 -4.79
CA MET A 27 12.07 -0.83 -4.90
C MET A 27 13.30 0.02 -5.19
N GLU A 28 14.46 -0.34 -4.64
CA GLU A 28 15.71 0.36 -4.89
C GLU A 28 16.12 0.32 -6.37
N LYS A 29 15.86 -0.81 -7.07
CA LYS A 29 16.06 -0.91 -8.53
C LYS A 29 15.18 0.07 -9.32
N LEU A 30 14.05 0.49 -8.75
CA LEU A 30 13.14 1.49 -9.31
C LEU A 30 13.46 2.92 -8.81
N GLY A 31 14.57 3.10 -8.08
CA GLY A 31 14.96 4.35 -7.47
C GLY A 31 14.04 4.81 -6.35
N ILE A 32 13.39 3.88 -5.66
CA ILE A 32 12.49 4.13 -4.52
C ILE A 32 13.11 3.55 -3.26
N LYS A 33 13.22 4.34 -2.19
CA LYS A 33 13.82 3.89 -0.93
C LYS A 33 12.77 3.41 0.06
N VAL A 34 13.04 2.32 0.77
CA VAL A 34 12.16 1.81 1.84
C VAL A 34 12.73 2.22 3.21
N ILE A 35 12.04 3.11 3.90
CA ILE A 35 12.41 3.66 5.20
C ILE A 35 11.64 2.94 6.30
N ARG A 36 12.36 2.24 7.18
CA ARG A 36 11.80 1.46 8.29
C ARG A 36 11.76 2.28 9.57
N LYS A 37 10.91 1.89 10.54
CA LYS A 37 10.71 2.61 11.81
C LYS A 37 10.32 4.08 11.57
N ALA A 38 9.45 4.29 10.59
CA ALA A 38 9.04 5.59 10.12
C ALA A 38 7.88 6.18 10.91
N ASP A 39 7.71 5.79 12.18
CA ASP A 39 6.59 6.20 13.04
C ASP A 39 6.42 7.72 13.14
N LYS A 40 7.52 8.48 13.02
CA LYS A 40 7.53 9.95 13.00
C LYS A 40 7.03 10.59 11.69
N TYR A 41 6.99 9.84 10.60
CA TYR A 41 6.58 10.32 9.27
C TYR A 41 5.15 9.89 8.90
N LEU A 42 4.55 9.02 9.70
CA LEU A 42 3.27 8.41 9.41
C LEU A 42 2.23 8.89 10.43
N PRO A 43 0.99 9.19 10.00
CA PRO A 43 -0.09 9.46 10.95
C PRO A 43 -0.34 8.24 11.86
N PRO A 44 -0.98 8.43 13.04
CA PRO A 44 -1.16 7.35 14.02
C PRO A 44 -1.86 6.10 13.46
N ASN A 45 -2.77 6.28 12.50
CA ASN A 45 -3.58 5.21 11.93
C ASN A 45 -2.96 4.53 10.70
N ALA A 46 -1.85 5.05 10.15
CA ALA A 46 -1.17 4.47 9.00
C ALA A 46 0.09 3.71 9.42
N ARG A 47 0.23 2.46 8.94
CA ARG A 47 1.45 1.67 9.17
C ARG A 47 2.40 1.66 7.98
N ALA A 48 1.93 2.06 6.80
CA ALA A 48 2.75 2.28 5.63
C ALA A 48 2.26 3.53 4.89
N ALA A 49 3.13 4.17 4.10
CA ALA A 49 2.76 5.18 3.12
C ALA A 49 3.84 5.30 2.04
N PHE A 50 3.43 5.55 0.80
CA PHE A 50 4.30 5.96 -0.30
C PHE A 50 4.27 7.48 -0.51
N ASP A 51 5.44 8.09 -0.39
CA ASP A 51 5.70 9.48 -0.77
C ASP A 51 6.34 9.51 -2.16
N TYR A 52 5.54 9.86 -3.17
CA TYR A 52 6.02 9.96 -4.55
C TYR A 52 6.91 11.18 -4.79
N GLY A 53 6.82 12.24 -3.97
CA GLY A 53 7.64 13.44 -4.08
C GLY A 53 9.09 13.17 -3.66
N LEU A 54 9.27 12.41 -2.58
CA LEU A 54 10.59 11.98 -2.09
C LEU A 54 11.02 10.59 -2.59
N ARG A 55 10.13 9.89 -3.30
CA ARG A 55 10.31 8.49 -3.77
C ARG A 55 10.64 7.54 -2.63
N ASN A 56 9.90 7.66 -1.52
CA ASN A 56 10.12 6.87 -0.32
C ASN A 56 8.88 6.07 0.06
N ILE A 57 9.06 4.81 0.46
CA ILE A 57 8.03 4.03 1.17
C ILE A 57 8.40 4.03 2.66
N TYR A 58 7.52 4.55 3.49
CA TYR A 58 7.68 4.62 4.93
C TYR A 58 6.95 3.46 5.60
N LEU A 59 7.61 2.72 6.50
CA LEU A 59 7.04 1.55 7.20
C LEU A 59 7.17 1.66 8.73
N ARG A 60 6.07 1.46 9.46
CA ARG A 60 6.06 1.28 10.93
C ARG A 60 6.55 -0.12 11.34
N LYS A 61 6.85 -0.29 12.64
CA LYS A 61 7.44 -1.52 13.20
C LYS A 61 6.57 -2.79 13.04
N ASN A 62 5.30 -2.71 12.66
CA ASN A 62 4.41 -3.88 12.50
C ASN A 62 3.54 -3.78 11.23
N ALA A 63 4.05 -3.16 10.16
CA ALA A 63 3.33 -3.11 8.89
C ALA A 63 3.00 -4.53 8.38
N THR A 64 1.76 -4.71 7.93
CA THR A 64 1.30 -5.97 7.36
C THR A 64 1.71 -6.12 5.90
N LEU A 65 1.64 -7.36 5.38
CA LEU A 65 1.81 -7.61 3.95
C LEU A 65 0.83 -6.77 3.13
N TYR A 66 -0.44 -6.70 3.54
CA TYR A 66 -1.46 -5.90 2.86
C TYR A 66 -1.09 -4.41 2.76
N GLU A 67 -0.76 -3.78 3.89
CA GLU A 67 -0.39 -2.36 3.92
C GLU A 67 0.86 -2.08 3.08
N VAL A 68 1.89 -2.93 3.14
CA VAL A 68 3.11 -2.71 2.34
C VAL A 68 2.88 -3.02 0.86
N TYR A 69 2.10 -4.04 0.54
CA TYR A 69 1.78 -4.38 -0.84
C TYR A 69 1.04 -3.23 -1.52
N HIS A 70 0.07 -2.63 -0.82
CA HIS A 70 -0.64 -1.44 -1.28
C HIS A 70 0.34 -0.32 -1.70
N GLU A 71 1.26 0.07 -0.82
CA GLU A 71 2.25 1.12 -1.13
C GLU A 71 3.23 0.73 -2.25
N VAL A 72 3.60 -0.55 -2.33
CA VAL A 72 4.47 -1.06 -3.40
C VAL A 72 3.79 -0.97 -4.77
N ILE A 73 2.48 -1.22 -4.87
CA ILE A 73 1.75 -1.07 -6.14
C ILE A 73 1.73 0.40 -6.58
N HIS A 74 1.48 1.34 -5.66
CA HIS A 74 1.61 2.76 -5.96
C HIS A 74 3.01 3.13 -6.47
N ALA A 75 4.04 2.65 -5.78
CA ALA A 75 5.41 2.91 -6.16
C ALA A 75 5.78 2.32 -7.53
N LYS A 76 5.31 1.10 -7.84
CA LYS A 76 5.49 0.47 -9.16
C LYS A 76 4.75 1.20 -10.26
N GLN A 77 3.51 1.61 -10.00
CA GLN A 77 2.72 2.40 -10.95
C GLN A 77 3.45 3.72 -11.26
N PHE A 78 3.90 4.44 -10.23
CA PHE A 78 4.69 5.67 -10.35
C PHE A 78 5.97 5.45 -11.17
N ALA A 79 6.75 4.41 -10.85
CA ALA A 79 7.99 4.10 -11.56
C ALA A 79 7.74 3.76 -13.04
N LYS A 80 6.58 3.17 -13.36
CA LYS A 80 6.21 2.76 -14.71
C LYS A 80 5.76 3.93 -15.59
N ILE A 81 4.91 4.82 -15.06
CA ILE A 81 4.28 5.89 -15.86
C ILE A 81 4.97 7.25 -15.69
N GLY A 82 5.86 7.38 -14.70
CA GLY A 82 6.53 8.62 -14.39
C GLY A 82 5.67 9.58 -13.57
N ARG A 83 6.30 10.64 -13.08
CA ARG A 83 5.68 11.58 -12.13
C ARG A 83 4.49 12.32 -12.70
N GLU A 84 4.64 12.96 -13.86
CA GLU A 84 3.60 13.80 -14.45
C GLU A 84 2.31 13.01 -14.72
N ALA A 85 2.44 11.83 -15.34
CA ALA A 85 1.28 10.97 -15.58
C ALA A 85 0.67 10.45 -14.27
N TYR A 86 1.49 10.11 -13.27
CA TYR A 86 1.00 9.63 -11.97
C TYR A 86 0.25 10.71 -11.19
N GLU A 87 0.70 11.96 -11.25
CA GLU A 87 0.01 13.11 -10.65
C GLU A 87 -1.31 13.40 -11.39
N ALA A 88 -1.36 13.20 -12.71
CA ALA A 88 -2.55 13.42 -13.53
C ALA A 88 -3.68 12.38 -13.36
N LEU A 89 -3.38 11.16 -12.86
CA LEU A 89 -4.37 10.09 -12.70
C LEU A 89 -5.50 10.40 -11.68
N GLY A 90 -5.34 11.41 -10.83
CA GLY A 90 -6.28 11.68 -9.74
C GLY A 90 -6.19 10.63 -8.62
N ARG A 91 -6.93 10.80 -7.53
CA ARG A 91 -6.87 9.85 -6.40
C ARG A 91 -7.58 8.54 -6.76
N LEU A 92 -8.79 8.63 -7.30
CA LEU A 92 -9.63 7.46 -7.56
C LEU A 92 -8.94 6.45 -8.48
N SER A 93 -8.38 6.91 -9.61
CA SER A 93 -7.75 6.00 -10.58
C SER A 93 -6.52 5.28 -10.01
N ARG A 94 -5.73 5.96 -9.17
CA ARG A 94 -4.57 5.33 -8.49
C ARG A 94 -5.02 4.23 -7.53
N GLU A 95 -6.09 4.46 -6.78
CA GLU A 95 -6.63 3.52 -5.80
C GLU A 95 -7.33 2.33 -6.48
N GLU A 96 -8.03 2.57 -7.59
CA GLU A 96 -8.59 1.50 -8.44
C GLU A 96 -7.49 0.62 -9.03
N HIS A 97 -6.35 1.20 -9.43
CA HIS A 97 -5.21 0.43 -9.88
C HIS A 97 -4.69 -0.52 -8.78
N VAL A 98 -4.57 -0.01 -7.54
CA VAL A 98 -4.15 -0.84 -6.41
C VAL A 98 -5.15 -1.96 -6.12
N LEU A 99 -6.45 -1.65 -6.11
CA LEU A 99 -7.50 -2.66 -5.93
C LEU A 99 -7.40 -3.77 -6.99
N ASN A 100 -7.24 -3.40 -8.26
CA ASN A 100 -7.11 -4.37 -9.34
C ASN A 100 -5.92 -5.32 -9.15
N GLU A 101 -4.76 -4.82 -8.70
CA GLU A 101 -3.59 -5.65 -8.41
C GLU A 101 -3.78 -6.54 -7.16
N ILE A 102 -4.46 -6.03 -6.13
CA ILE A 102 -4.85 -6.83 -4.95
C ILE A 102 -5.79 -7.97 -5.35
N LEU A 103 -6.79 -7.72 -6.19
CA LEU A 103 -7.75 -8.73 -6.64
C LEU A 103 -7.09 -9.79 -7.55
N LYS A 104 -6.14 -9.40 -8.40
CA LYS A 104 -5.31 -10.36 -9.15
C LYS A 104 -4.49 -11.26 -8.21
N SER A 105 -4.03 -10.70 -7.10
CA SER A 105 -3.22 -11.37 -6.09
C SER A 105 -4.04 -11.87 -4.88
N LYS A 106 -5.35 -12.06 -5.03
CA LYS A 106 -6.28 -12.33 -3.92
C LYS A 106 -5.88 -13.47 -2.99
N ASN A 107 -5.17 -14.48 -3.52
CA ASN A 107 -4.71 -15.64 -2.75
C ASN A 107 -3.65 -15.28 -1.69
N LEU A 108 -3.07 -14.08 -1.73
CA LEU A 108 -2.11 -13.58 -0.74
C LEU A 108 -2.77 -12.92 0.46
N PHE A 109 -4.08 -12.60 0.37
CA PHE A 109 -4.81 -11.79 1.33
C PHE A 109 -5.97 -12.56 1.93
N ASN A 110 -6.35 -12.17 3.15
CA ASN A 110 -7.54 -12.71 3.78
C ASN A 110 -8.81 -11.97 3.30
N GLU A 111 -9.98 -12.52 3.61
CA GLU A 111 -11.27 -11.95 3.19
C GLU A 111 -11.50 -10.53 3.74
N ALA A 112 -11.04 -10.24 4.96
CA ALA A 112 -11.18 -8.92 5.57
C ALA A 112 -10.33 -7.85 4.86
N GLU A 113 -9.10 -8.19 4.46
CA GLU A 113 -8.21 -7.32 3.69
C GLU A 113 -8.79 -7.02 2.29
N ILE A 114 -9.35 -8.03 1.61
CA ILE A 114 -10.01 -7.87 0.31
C ILE A 114 -11.26 -7.00 0.46
N ALA A 115 -12.13 -7.30 1.43
CA ALA A 115 -13.35 -6.54 1.68
C ALA A 115 -13.03 -5.07 2.04
N HIS A 116 -11.97 -4.84 2.83
CA HIS A 116 -11.50 -3.50 3.14
C HIS A 116 -11.02 -2.75 1.90
N ALA A 117 -10.25 -3.39 1.02
CA ALA A 117 -9.78 -2.77 -0.23
C ALA A 117 -10.95 -2.34 -1.13
N ILE A 118 -11.94 -3.22 -1.29
CA ILE A 118 -13.15 -2.94 -2.09
C ILE A 118 -13.91 -1.76 -1.49
N LYS A 119 -14.23 -1.84 -0.19
CA LYS A 119 -15.00 -0.81 0.52
C LYS A 119 -14.32 0.56 0.47
N TYR A 120 -12.99 0.59 0.58
CA TYR A 120 -12.24 1.83 0.52
C TYR A 120 -12.36 2.52 -0.86
N VAL A 121 -12.22 1.77 -1.95
CA VAL A 121 -12.39 2.31 -3.31
C VAL A 121 -13.85 2.69 -3.59
N GLU A 122 -14.82 1.89 -3.15
CA GLU A 122 -16.25 2.23 -3.26
C GLU A 122 -16.56 3.57 -2.58
N GLY A 123 -16.08 3.77 -1.35
CA GLY A 123 -16.24 5.05 -0.66
C GLY A 123 -15.54 6.23 -1.34
N LEU A 124 -14.48 5.99 -2.12
CA LEU A 124 -13.87 7.01 -2.97
C LEU A 124 -14.70 7.29 -4.22
N ARG A 125 -15.29 6.27 -4.85
CA ARG A 125 -16.20 6.42 -6.00
C ARG A 125 -17.43 7.24 -5.63
N GLU A 126 -18.04 6.96 -4.48
CA GLU A 126 -19.18 7.73 -3.98
C GLU A 126 -18.81 9.21 -3.80
N LYS A 127 -17.68 9.49 -3.15
CA LYS A 127 -17.18 10.86 -2.97
C LYS A 127 -16.88 11.54 -4.31
N PHE A 128 -16.33 10.81 -5.28
CA PHE A 128 -16.03 11.33 -6.60
C PHE A 128 -17.32 11.70 -7.35
N MET A 129 -18.33 10.83 -7.32
CA MET A 129 -19.66 11.11 -7.88
C MET A 129 -20.34 12.31 -7.22
N MET A 130 -20.09 12.55 -5.93
CA MET A 130 -20.58 13.71 -5.19
C MET A 130 -19.73 14.98 -5.39
N GLY A 131 -18.64 14.93 -6.16
CA GLY A 131 -17.72 16.06 -6.36
C GLY A 131 -16.86 16.42 -5.14
N LEU A 132 -16.74 15.51 -4.17
CA LEU A 132 -16.01 15.71 -2.91
C LEU A 132 -14.54 15.28 -2.97
N THR A 133 -14.11 14.63 -4.06
CA THR A 133 -12.70 14.28 -4.32
C THR A 133 -12.42 14.34 -5.81
N ASN A 134 -11.18 14.70 -6.15
CA ASN A 134 -10.62 14.64 -7.50
C ASN A 134 -9.78 13.36 -7.69
#